data_AF-W2YUT3-F1
#
_entry.id   AF-W2YUT3-F1
#
_cell.length_a   1.000
_cell.length_b   1.000
_cell.length_c   1.000
_cell.angle_alpha   90.00
_cell.angle_beta   90.00
_cell.angle_gamma   90.00
#
_symmetry.space_group_name_H-M   'P 1'
#
loop_
_entity.id
_entity.type
_entity.pdbx_description
1 polymer ?
#
loop_
_entity_poly.entity_id
_entity_poly.type
_entity_poly.pdbx_seq_one_letter_code
_entity_poly.pdbx_strand_id
1 'polypeptide(L)'
;MAEHGARRRIVGGGRRPLLGAVEDALVDLIYEKRIRKEKVSRSWIALMALELFHQSRTEEKHEEDPIRFVASDPWINNFMSRNNLPLRERTNLMTLTDDVLIERAVAYMQFLEEHKPHKSRAYHSDGRDCSLL
;
A
#
# COMPACT_ATOMS: atom_id res chain seq x y z
N MET A 1 -29.82 -8.41 45.76
CA MET A 1 -28.80 -8.98 44.85
C MET A 1 -28.51 -7.93 43.80
N ALA A 2 -27.34 -7.27 43.87
CA ALA A 2 -27.00 -6.16 42.99
C ALA A 2 -26.30 -6.65 41.72
N GLU A 3 -26.90 -6.32 40.57
CA GLU A 3 -26.41 -6.61 39.23
C GLU A 3 -25.08 -5.88 38.97
N HIS A 4 -24.03 -6.65 38.68
CA HIS A 4 -22.73 -6.08 38.30
C HIS A 4 -22.82 -5.61 36.85
N GLY A 5 -22.95 -4.29 36.66
CA GLY A 5 -22.93 -3.65 35.35
C GLY A 5 -21.66 -4.02 34.58
N ALA A 6 -21.81 -4.81 33.52
CA ALA A 6 -20.74 -5.12 32.58
C ALA A 6 -20.30 -3.83 31.86
N ARG A 7 -19.26 -3.18 32.39
CA ARG A 7 -18.56 -2.08 31.70
C ARG A 7 -17.94 -2.64 30.42
N ARG A 8 -18.69 -2.57 29.32
CA ARG A 8 -18.19 -2.86 27.97
C ARG A 8 -17.05 -1.89 27.67
N ARG A 9 -15.86 -2.42 27.39
CA ARG A 9 -14.72 -1.65 26.87
C ARG A 9 -15.17 -0.98 25.56
N ILE A 10 -15.09 0.35 25.50
CA ILE A 10 -15.28 1.10 24.27
C ILE A 10 -14.20 0.68 23.26
N VAL A 11 -14.63 0.06 22.16
CA VAL A 11 -13.78 -0.19 21.00
C VAL A 11 -13.40 1.19 20.42
N GLY A 12 -12.10 1.46 20.30
CA GLY A 12 -11.57 2.75 19.83
C GLY A 12 -11.02 3.67 20.93
N GLY A 13 -11.16 3.32 22.21
CA GLY A 13 -10.52 4.03 23.34
C GLY A 13 -9.03 3.69 23.53
N GLY A 14 -8.30 3.47 22.43
CA GLY A 14 -6.86 3.18 22.49
C GLY A 14 -6.08 4.38 22.99
N ARG A 15 -4.93 4.14 23.63
CA ARG A 15 -3.99 5.20 24.00
C ARG A 15 -3.60 5.96 22.73
N ARG A 16 -3.94 7.26 22.67
CA ARG A 16 -3.41 8.14 21.63
C ARG A 16 -1.88 8.08 21.68
N PRO A 17 -1.19 7.85 20.56
CA PRO A 17 0.26 7.84 20.55
C PRO A 17 0.76 9.19 21.07
N LEU A 18 1.92 9.16 21.73
CA LEU A 18 2.54 10.33 22.35
C LEU A 18 2.79 11.48 21.35
N LEU A 19 2.70 11.18 20.06
CA LEU A 19 2.96 12.04 18.91
C LEU A 19 1.72 12.16 18.01
N GLY A 20 0.50 12.11 18.56
CA GLY A 20 -0.75 12.09 17.78
C GLY A 20 -0.82 13.16 16.68
N ALA A 21 -0.62 14.44 17.04
CA ALA A 21 -0.65 15.54 16.07
C ALA A 21 0.43 15.43 14.97
N VAL A 22 1.63 14.94 15.33
CA VAL A 22 2.71 14.69 14.38
C VAL A 22 2.37 13.53 13.44
N GLU A 23 1.77 12.45 13.96
CA GLU A 23 1.30 11.32 13.16
C GLU A 23 0.18 11.75 12.20
N ASP A 24 -0.76 12.58 12.65
CA ASP A 24 -1.87 13.10 11.83
C ASP A 24 -1.33 13.94 10.65
N ALA A 25 -0.45 14.91 10.92
CA ALA A 25 0.18 15.74 9.88
C ALA A 25 1.01 14.89 8.89
N LEU A 26 1.70 13.86 9.39
CA LEU A 26 2.48 12.95 8.55
C LEU A 26 1.58 12.12 7.62
N VAL A 27 0.40 11.70 8.08
CA VAL A 27 -0.59 10.99 7.27
C VAL A 27 -1.06 11.87 6.11
N ASP A 28 -1.35 13.15 6.37
CA ASP A 28 -1.77 14.09 5.32
C ASP A 28 -0.70 14.27 4.25
N LEU A 29 0.58 14.44 4.65
CA LEU A 29 1.70 14.52 3.70
C LEU A 29 1.86 13.24 2.87
N ILE A 30 1.63 12.08 3.46
CA ILE A 30 1.65 10.79 2.74
C ILE A 30 0.54 10.76 1.69
N TYR A 31 -0.67 11.20 2.02
CA TYR A 31 -1.78 11.26 1.07
C TYR A 31 -1.50 12.25 -0.06
N GLU A 32 -1.03 13.45 0.25
CA GLU A 32 -0.66 14.46 -0.77
C GLU A 32 0.39 13.89 -1.74
N LYS A 33 1.45 13.27 -1.22
CA LYS A 33 2.50 12.66 -2.04
C LYS A 33 1.96 11.53 -2.92
N ARG A 34 1.04 10.71 -2.40
CA ARG A 34 0.38 9.63 -3.15
C ARG A 34 -0.54 10.16 -4.25
N ILE A 35 -1.27 11.24 -4.00
CA ILE A 35 -2.13 11.92 -4.99
C ILE A 35 -1.27 12.44 -6.16
N ARG A 36 -0.09 12.99 -5.86
CA ARG A 36 0.91 13.42 -6.85
C ARG A 36 1.64 12.25 -7.54
N LYS A 37 1.27 11.00 -7.24
CA LYS A 37 1.90 9.76 -7.74
C LYS A 37 3.39 9.66 -7.41
N GLU A 38 3.85 10.38 -6.40
CA GLU A 38 5.24 10.34 -5.95
C GLU A 38 5.50 9.14 -5.03
N LYS A 39 6.75 8.67 -5.01
CA LYS A 39 7.16 7.54 -4.17
C LYS A 39 7.21 7.97 -2.70
N VAL A 40 6.42 7.30 -1.86
CA VAL A 40 6.55 7.33 -0.40
C VAL A 40 7.45 6.16 0.03
N SER A 41 8.69 6.45 0.43
CA SER A 41 9.60 5.43 0.99
C SER A 41 9.59 5.46 2.52
N ARG A 42 9.99 4.35 3.15
CA ARG A 42 10.19 4.29 4.61
C ARG A 42 11.20 5.33 5.11
N SER A 43 12.29 5.53 4.36
CA SER A 43 13.28 6.56 4.67
C SER A 43 12.70 7.97 4.63
N TRP A 44 11.82 8.25 3.65
CA TRP A 44 11.15 9.54 3.55
C TRP A 44 10.17 9.74 4.71
N ILE A 45 9.39 8.70 5.08
CA ILE A 45 8.51 8.73 6.26
C ILE A 45 9.33 9.05 7.52
N ALA A 46 10.49 8.41 7.69
CA ALA A 46 11.36 8.64 8.84
C ALA A 46 11.86 10.09 8.92
N LEU A 47 12.31 10.65 7.79
CA LEU A 47 12.78 12.03 7.71
C LEU A 47 11.67 13.02 8.05
N MET A 48 10.48 12.87 7.45
CA MET A 48 9.35 13.76 7.70
C MET A 48 8.81 13.66 9.12
N ALA A 49 8.79 12.45 9.71
CA ALA A 49 8.38 12.28 11.10
C ALA A 49 9.31 13.03 12.07
N LEU A 50 10.62 13.00 11.82
CA LEU A 50 11.59 13.75 12.61
C LEU A 50 11.43 15.26 12.42
N GLU A 51 11.26 15.71 11.18
CA GLU A 51 11.07 17.12 10.88
C GLU A 51 9.83 17.70 11.56
N LEU A 52 8.68 17.04 11.43
CA LEU A 52 7.44 17.43 12.10
C LEU A 52 7.58 17.42 13.63
N PHE A 53 8.31 16.44 14.19
CA PHE A 53 8.60 16.39 15.63
C PHE A 53 9.47 17.56 16.11
N HIS A 54 10.47 17.98 15.32
CA HIS A 54 11.29 19.14 15.64
C HIS A 54 10.49 20.45 15.53
N GLN A 55 9.63 20.58 14.53
CA GLN A 55 8.75 21.74 14.35
C GLN A 55 7.75 21.85 15.51
N SER A 56 7.07 20.76 15.88
CA SER A 56 6.09 20.78 16.99
C SER A 56 6.72 21.16 18.34
N ARG A 57 8.00 20.83 18.55
CA ARG A 57 8.76 21.22 19.75
C ARG A 57 9.16 22.70 19.78
N THR A 58 9.19 23.37 18.64
CA THR A 58 9.58 24.79 18.58
C THR A 58 8.38 25.69 18.91
N GLU A 59 7.15 25.21 18.67
CA GLU A 59 5.92 25.95 18.92
C GLU A 59 5.40 25.79 20.37
N GLU A 60 5.61 24.64 21.01
CA GLU A 60 5.29 24.41 22.42
C GLU A 60 6.54 24.54 23.30
N LYS A 61 6.59 25.58 24.15
CA LYS A 61 7.56 25.72 25.27
C LYS A 61 7.42 24.54 26.26
N HIS A 62 7.93 23.37 25.89
CA HIS A 62 8.14 22.25 26.81
C HIS A 62 9.63 22.19 27.16
N GLU A 63 10.06 23.16 27.97
CA GLU A 63 11.20 22.96 28.88
C GLU A 63 10.71 21.93 29.91
N GLU A 64 11.16 20.67 29.80
CA GLU A 64 11.58 19.82 30.94
C GLU A 64 11.65 18.32 30.60
N ASP A 65 11.08 17.83 29.49
CA ASP A 65 11.23 16.42 29.11
C ASP A 65 12.12 16.20 27.86
N PRO A 66 13.27 15.51 27.98
CA PRO A 66 14.12 15.13 26.86
C PRO A 66 13.53 13.91 26.13
N ILE A 67 12.28 14.00 25.69
CA ILE A 67 11.67 12.95 24.85
C ILE A 67 12.48 12.84 23.56
N ARG A 68 13.32 11.81 23.50
CA ARG A 68 14.12 11.49 22.32
C ARG A 68 13.28 10.66 21.38
N PHE A 69 12.58 11.30 20.46
CA PHE A 69 11.90 10.60 19.39
C PHE A 69 12.91 10.04 18.39
N VAL A 70 12.68 8.79 17.96
CA VAL A 70 13.46 8.12 16.92
C VAL A 70 12.49 7.44 15.99
N ALA A 71 12.52 7.84 14.71
CA ALA A 71 11.74 7.20 13.64
C ALA A 71 12.37 5.85 13.22
N SER A 72 12.44 4.92 14.16
CA SER A 72 12.99 3.58 13.97
C SER A 72 12.11 2.71 13.09
N ASP A 73 12.66 1.64 12.49
CA ASP A 73 11.90 0.71 11.67
C ASP A 73 10.68 0.09 12.37
N PRO A 74 10.77 -0.35 13.63
CA PRO A 74 9.61 -0.81 14.39
C PRO A 74 8.55 0.29 14.57
N TRP A 75 8.97 1.54 14.80
CA TRP A 75 8.05 2.66 14.91
C TRP A 75 7.33 2.90 13.59
N ILE A 76 8.04 2.91 12.45
CA ILE A 76 7.46 3.07 11.11
C ILE A 76 6.47 1.93 10.81
N ASN A 77 6.83 0.68 11.14
CA ASN A 77 5.93 -0.46 10.95
C ASN A 77 4.62 -0.28 11.72
N ASN A 78 4.72 0.10 12.98
CA ASN A 78 3.55 0.30 13.82
C ASN A 78 2.73 1.52 13.35
N PHE A 79 3.38 2.62 12.98
CA PHE A 79 2.73 3.80 12.41
C PHE A 79 1.95 3.43 11.14
N MET A 80 2.57 2.70 10.21
CA MET A 80 1.94 2.27 8.97
C MET A 80 0.76 1.33 9.22
N SER A 81 0.90 0.39 10.16
CA SER A 81 -0.15 -0.54 10.54
C SER A 81 -1.34 0.15 11.22
N ARG A 82 -1.11 1.11 12.12
CA ARG A 82 -2.17 1.84 12.82
C ARG A 82 -2.97 2.74 11.89
N ASN A 83 -2.29 3.36 10.93
CA ASN A 83 -2.89 4.32 10.01
C ASN A 83 -3.39 3.69 8.70
N ASN A 84 -3.45 2.34 8.62
CA ASN A 84 -3.88 1.61 7.43
C ASN A 84 -3.17 2.09 6.15
N LEU A 85 -1.86 2.31 6.24
CA LEU A 85 -1.03 2.74 5.14
C LEU A 85 -0.37 1.50 4.53
N PRO A 86 -0.99 0.84 3.53
CA PRO A 86 -0.33 -0.27 2.87
C PRO A 86 0.95 0.24 2.23
N LEU A 87 2.03 -0.52 2.40
CA LEU A 87 3.14 -0.49 1.45
C LEU A 87 2.52 -0.94 0.13
N ARG A 88 2.33 -0.01 -0.79
CA ARG A 88 1.78 -0.32 -2.11
C ARG A 88 2.70 -1.38 -2.72
N GLU A 89 2.22 -2.62 -2.81
CA GLU A 89 2.88 -3.64 -3.61
C GLU A 89 3.01 -3.04 -4.99
N ARG A 90 4.25 -2.80 -5.42
CA ARG A 90 4.50 -2.17 -6.70
C ARG A 90 3.96 -3.10 -7.77
N THR A 91 2.84 -2.73 -8.39
CA THR A 91 2.73 -3.01 -9.81
C THR A 91 3.76 -2.10 -10.47
N ASN A 92 4.88 -2.69 -10.91
CA ASN A 92 6.00 -1.98 -11.55
C ASN A 92 5.58 -1.19 -12.80
N LEU A 93 4.33 -1.35 -13.25
CA LEU A 93 3.73 -0.72 -14.42
C LEU A 93 3.90 0.81 -14.45
N MET A 94 3.78 1.51 -13.31
CA MET A 94 3.92 2.98 -13.23
C MET A 94 5.37 3.48 -13.25
N THR A 95 6.36 2.58 -13.20
CA THR A 95 7.79 2.92 -13.26
C THR A 95 8.44 2.53 -14.58
N LEU A 96 7.71 1.84 -15.46
CA LEU A 96 8.22 1.49 -16.78
C LEU A 96 7.98 2.67 -17.71
N THR A 97 8.99 3.03 -18.49
CA THR A 97 8.77 3.84 -19.69
C THR A 97 7.91 3.06 -20.67
N ASP A 98 7.21 3.76 -21.56
CA ASP A 98 6.33 3.15 -22.55
C ASP A 98 7.05 2.05 -23.34
N ASP A 99 8.32 2.27 -23.70
CA ASP A 99 9.15 1.30 -24.42
C ASP A 99 9.31 -0.03 -23.65
N VAL A 100 9.61 0.03 -22.35
CA VAL A 100 9.81 -1.18 -21.52
C VAL A 100 8.49 -1.89 -21.26
N LEU A 101 7.39 -1.14 -21.21
CA LEU A 101 6.05 -1.70 -21.08
C LEU A 101 5.63 -2.44 -22.36
N ILE A 102 5.90 -1.85 -23.52
CA ILE A 102 5.65 -2.45 -24.84
C ILE A 102 6.51 -3.71 -25.01
N GLU A 103 7.80 -3.65 -24.71
CA GLU A 103 8.72 -4.79 -24.82
C GLU A 103 8.21 -6.00 -24.03
N ARG A 104 7.79 -5.79 -22.78
CA ARG A 104 7.24 -6.85 -21.93
C ARG A 104 5.92 -7.40 -22.44
N ALA A 105 5.04 -6.53 -22.96
CA ALA A 105 3.77 -6.96 -23.55
C ALA A 105 4.01 -7.83 -24.78
N VAL A 106 4.94 -7.45 -25.65
CA VAL A 106 5.33 -8.23 -26.83
C VAL A 106 5.96 -9.57 -26.44
N ALA A 107 6.90 -9.58 -25.49
CA ALA A 107 7.51 -10.81 -24.99
C ALA A 107 6.48 -11.77 -24.38
N TYR A 108 5.50 -11.24 -23.64
CA TYR A 108 4.41 -12.05 -23.11
C TYR A 108 3.49 -12.60 -24.20
N MET A 109 3.15 -11.79 -25.21
CA MET A 109 2.38 -12.27 -26.36
C MET A 109 3.12 -13.40 -27.08
N GLN A 110 4.42 -13.27 -27.33
CA GLN A 110 5.26 -14.33 -27.92
C GLN A 110 5.27 -15.61 -27.08
N PHE A 111 5.45 -15.47 -25.76
CA PHE A 111 5.37 -16.60 -24.84
C PHE A 111 4.04 -17.35 -24.95
N LEU A 112 2.93 -16.60 -25.00
CA LEU A 112 1.61 -17.20 -25.18
C LEU A 112 1.48 -17.91 -26.53
N GLU A 113 2.09 -17.39 -27.60
CA GLU A 113 2.07 -18.03 -28.92
C GLU A 113 2.82 -19.36 -28.94
N GLU A 114 4.02 -19.38 -28.33
CA GLU A 114 4.87 -20.57 -28.23
C GLU A 114 4.22 -21.66 -27.36
N HIS A 115 3.48 -21.25 -26.32
CA HIS A 115 2.82 -22.14 -25.38
C HIS A 115 1.31 -22.30 -25.69
N LYS A 116 0.86 -21.94 -26.90
CA LYS A 116 -0.52 -22.23 -27.33
C LYS A 116 -0.73 -23.74 -27.19
N PRO A 117 -1.75 -24.19 -26.42
CA PRO A 117 -2.05 -25.61 -26.36
C PRO A 117 -2.31 -26.08 -27.78
N HIS A 118 -1.62 -27.15 -28.18
CA HIS A 118 -1.78 -27.75 -29.49
C HIS A 118 -3.26 -28.06 -29.67
N LYS A 119 -3.96 -27.28 -30.52
CA LYS A 119 -5.34 -27.62 -30.88
C LYS A 119 -5.28 -28.97 -31.56
N SER A 120 -5.61 -30.03 -30.83
CA SER A 120 -5.80 -31.35 -31.39
C SER A 120 -6.75 -31.21 -32.58
N ARG A 121 -6.23 -31.44 -33.79
CA ARG A 121 -7.03 -31.57 -35.01
C ARG A 121 -7.92 -32.80 -34.82
N ALA A 122 -9.13 -32.59 -34.32
CA ALA A 122 -10.19 -33.58 -34.26
C ALA A 122 -11.49 -32.77 -34.44
N TYR A 123 -12.32 -32.93 -35.46
CA TYR A 123 -12.52 -34.02 -36.41
C TYR A 123 -12.87 -33.45 -37.79
N HIS A 124 -12.32 -34.07 -38.83
CA HIS A 124 -12.97 -34.12 -40.12
C HIS A 124 -14.00 -35.26 -40.02
N SER A 125 -15.28 -34.92 -39.90
CA SER A 125 -16.38 -35.82 -40.24
C SER A 125 -17.13 -35.19 -41.39
N ASP A 126 -16.63 -35.53 -42.57
CA ASP A 126 -17.29 -35.68 -43.86
C ASP A 126 -18.83 -35.67 -43.75
N GLY A 127 -19.42 -34.47 -43.83
CA GLY A 127 -20.86 -34.28 -43.98
C GLY A 127 -21.23 -34.42 -45.45
N ARG A 128 -21.17 -35.64 -45.99
CA ARG A 128 -21.76 -35.95 -47.29
C ARG A 128 -23.28 -35.97 -47.16
N ASP A 129 -23.89 -35.00 -47.83
CA ASP A 129 -25.23 -34.96 -48.40
C ASP A 129 -26.19 -36.09 -48.01
N CYS A 130 -27.15 -35.76 -47.13
CA CYS A 130 -28.46 -36.39 -47.14
C CYS A 130 -29.38 -35.54 -48.01
N SER A 131 -29.33 -35.76 -49.32
CA SER A 131 -30.30 -35.27 -50.29
C SER A 131 -30.73 -36.43 -51.20
N LEU A 132 -32.04 -36.66 -51.26
CA LEU A 132 -32.78 -37.42 -52.28
C LEU A 132 -32.63 -38.96 -52.30
N LEU A 133 -33.57 -39.66 -51.65
CA LEU A 133 -34.68 -40.40 -52.30
C LEU A 133 -35.60 -41.02 -51.23
#